data_AF-A0A672YIR5-F1
#
_entry.id   AF-A0A672YIR5-F1
#
_cell.length_a   1.000
_cell.length_b   1.000
_cell.length_c   1.000
_cell.angle_alpha   90.00
_cell.angle_beta   90.00
_cell.angle_gamma   90.00
#
_symmetry.space_group_name_H-M   'P 1'
#
loop_
_entity.id
_entity.type
_entity.pdbx_description
1 polymer ?
#
loop_
_entity_poly.entity_id
_entity_poly.type
_entity_poly.pdbx_seq_one_letter_code
_entity_poly.pdbx_strand_id
1 'polypeptide(L)'
;PLAMKLLAHIFCLALALALFDAVAVNEHGVPYFFKGDHVFKGFNNDALLSNESFPELDDHHHVDHVDAAFHMHFDDDPSHEHMFFFLDDNVFSYNAYKLEDGYPKKIHEVFPGIPDHLDAAVECHKGECDEDSVLFFKDHDVYHYNIQTKAHTASTLTTMPNCTAALRFMDHYYCFHGHMFSKFNPKTLEVPAEKYPKEARDFFMKCRNYSDHTEHSERERCSRVDLDAITADGAGHMYAFRGRIDDAYTADTIENDFRELHSDVDAVFSYNNHTYMIKGNDLYIYQVGEHNTLLDGYPKPLKDELGLEGPIQAAFVCDNEHTAHLIKGNHIFDVDMQTTPHVATNDRPLTHFKKINGAMCGADGVTLIDGNHFYKYESIMLMVASKMLPEAHKVKQQHQQHLSGGPE
;
A
#
# COMPACT_ATOMS: atom_id res chain seq x y z
N PRO A 1 -27.83 -26.60 -4.50
CA PRO A 1 -27.48 -25.66 -5.60
C PRO A 1 -28.26 -24.32 -5.55
N LEU A 2 -29.58 -24.33 -5.36
CA LEU A 2 -30.39 -23.10 -5.22
C LEU A 2 -30.17 -22.40 -3.86
N ALA A 3 -30.08 -23.17 -2.76
CA ALA A 3 -29.83 -22.63 -1.41
C ALA A 3 -28.46 -21.93 -1.28
N MET A 4 -27.43 -22.43 -1.98
CA MET A 4 -26.07 -21.89 -1.97
C MET A 4 -25.94 -20.59 -2.78
N LYS A 5 -26.74 -20.47 -3.86
CA LYS A 5 -26.89 -19.20 -4.61
C LYS A 5 -27.71 -18.17 -3.84
N LEU A 6 -28.72 -18.61 -3.08
CA LEU A 6 -29.51 -17.74 -2.21
C LEU A 6 -28.64 -17.20 -1.06
N LEU A 7 -27.81 -18.04 -0.44
CA LEU A 7 -26.83 -17.61 0.56
C LEU A 7 -25.82 -16.62 0.00
N ALA A 8 -25.24 -16.85 -1.19
CA ALA A 8 -24.31 -15.88 -1.81
C ALA A 8 -24.98 -14.54 -2.19
N HIS A 9 -26.24 -14.55 -2.61
CA HIS A 9 -27.02 -13.32 -2.84
C HIS A 9 -27.40 -12.60 -1.53
N ILE A 10 -27.76 -13.35 -0.48
CA ILE A 10 -28.06 -12.78 0.85
C ILE A 10 -26.78 -12.23 1.51
N PHE A 11 -25.63 -12.89 1.34
CA PHE A 11 -24.33 -12.40 1.81
C PHE A 11 -23.93 -11.11 1.10
N CYS A 12 -24.07 -11.03 -0.23
CA CYS A 12 -23.81 -9.80 -0.96
C CYS A 12 -24.83 -8.69 -0.61
N LEU A 13 -26.09 -9.03 -0.25
CA LEU A 13 -27.08 -8.07 0.23
C LEU A 13 -26.84 -7.60 1.68
N ALA A 14 -26.28 -8.46 2.54
CA ALA A 14 -25.89 -8.09 3.90
C ALA A 14 -24.63 -7.20 3.89
N LEU A 15 -23.65 -7.51 3.03
CA LEU A 15 -22.53 -6.61 2.71
C LEU A 15 -22.98 -5.36 1.92
N ALA A 16 -24.13 -5.39 1.24
CA ALA A 16 -24.71 -4.20 0.60
C ALA A 16 -25.27 -3.18 1.60
N LEU A 17 -25.15 -3.43 2.90
CA LEU A 17 -25.38 -2.46 3.96
C LEU A 17 -24.09 -2.17 4.76
N ALA A 18 -22.92 -2.57 4.26
CA ALA A 18 -21.67 -2.56 5.02
C ALA A 18 -21.32 -1.17 5.56
N LEU A 19 -21.59 -0.98 6.85
CA LEU A 19 -20.88 -0.07 7.72
C LEU A 19 -19.81 -0.91 8.41
N PHE A 20 -18.55 -0.81 8.00
CA PHE A 20 -17.49 -1.46 8.77
C PHE A 20 -17.40 -0.81 10.15
N ASP A 21 -17.17 -1.63 11.18
CA ASP A 21 -17.05 -1.18 12.56
C ASP A 21 -15.60 -0.76 12.86
N ALA A 22 -14.62 -1.45 12.26
CA ALA A 22 -13.22 -1.05 12.31
C ALA A 22 -12.45 -1.57 11.10
N VAL A 23 -11.30 -0.97 10.82
CA VAL A 23 -10.36 -1.46 9.81
C VAL A 23 -8.95 -1.37 10.39
N ALA A 24 -8.15 -2.42 10.21
CA ALA A 24 -6.70 -2.38 10.44
C ALA A 24 -5.99 -2.97 9.22
N VAL A 25 -4.69 -2.72 9.09
CA VAL A 25 -3.84 -3.47 8.17
C VAL A 25 -3.04 -4.50 8.95
N ASN A 26 -2.58 -5.55 8.28
CA ASN A 26 -1.66 -6.51 8.90
C ASN A 26 -0.20 -6.16 8.60
N GLU A 27 0.73 -7.01 9.04
CA GLU A 27 2.19 -6.89 8.83
C GLU A 27 2.61 -6.85 7.35
N HIS A 28 1.68 -7.18 6.46
CA HIS A 28 1.86 -7.24 5.01
C HIS A 28 1.06 -6.15 4.28
N GLY A 29 0.49 -5.18 4.99
CA GLY A 29 -0.32 -4.10 4.41
C GLY A 29 -1.68 -4.55 3.87
N VAL A 30 -2.17 -5.73 4.25
CA VAL A 30 -3.49 -6.22 3.86
C VAL A 30 -4.54 -5.65 4.80
N PRO A 31 -5.56 -4.94 4.29
CA PRO A 31 -6.61 -4.39 5.13
C PRO A 31 -7.56 -5.50 5.61
N TYR A 32 -7.84 -5.52 6.89
CA TYR A 32 -8.80 -6.39 7.56
C TYR A 32 -9.99 -5.53 7.98
N PHE A 33 -11.15 -5.83 7.41
CA PHE A 33 -12.37 -5.10 7.70
C PHE A 33 -13.21 -5.86 8.72
N PHE A 34 -13.48 -5.25 9.86
CA PHE A 34 -14.27 -5.85 10.94
C PHE A 34 -15.73 -5.44 10.83
N LYS A 35 -16.61 -6.42 10.99
CA LYS A 35 -18.06 -6.21 11.09
C LYS A 35 -18.65 -7.26 12.02
N GLY A 36 -19.18 -6.83 13.15
CA GLY A 36 -19.69 -7.75 14.13
C GLY A 36 -18.62 -8.73 14.63
N ASP A 37 -18.99 -10.00 14.69
CA ASP A 37 -18.13 -11.15 15.00
C ASP A 37 -17.30 -11.63 13.78
N HIS A 38 -17.30 -10.89 12.67
CA HIS A 38 -16.61 -11.28 11.44
C HIS A 38 -15.48 -10.32 11.05
N VAL A 39 -14.47 -10.88 10.39
CA VAL A 39 -13.39 -10.18 9.73
C VAL A 39 -13.32 -10.57 8.25
N PHE A 40 -13.16 -9.58 7.38
CA PHE A 40 -12.94 -9.74 5.95
C PHE A 40 -11.48 -9.41 5.65
N LYS A 41 -10.71 -10.41 5.25
CA LYS A 41 -9.28 -10.24 4.95
C LYS A 41 -9.06 -9.79 3.52
N GLY A 42 -8.52 -8.59 3.38
CA GLY A 42 -8.34 -7.87 2.13
C GLY A 42 -9.65 -7.55 1.45
N PHE A 43 -9.62 -7.51 0.13
CA PHE A 43 -10.76 -7.09 -0.69
C PHE A 43 -11.59 -8.24 -1.23
N ASN A 44 -11.51 -9.40 -0.59
CA ASN A 44 -12.35 -10.55 -0.90
C ASN A 44 -13.62 -10.51 -0.04
N ASN A 45 -14.66 -11.24 -0.47
CA ASN A 45 -15.94 -11.25 0.25
C ASN A 45 -16.07 -12.43 1.22
N ASP A 46 -14.97 -13.12 1.50
CA ASP A 46 -14.99 -14.27 2.41
C ASP A 46 -14.95 -13.74 3.84
N ALA A 47 -16.09 -13.90 4.53
CA ALA A 47 -16.20 -13.57 5.95
C ALA A 47 -15.63 -14.71 6.78
N LEU A 48 -14.70 -14.39 7.66
CA LEU A 48 -14.16 -15.31 8.66
C LEU A 48 -14.63 -14.86 10.04
N LEU A 49 -14.75 -15.78 10.99
CA LEU A 49 -14.98 -15.38 12.37
C LEU A 49 -13.73 -14.67 12.90
N SER A 50 -13.93 -13.57 13.60
CA SER A 50 -12.83 -12.78 14.17
C SER A 50 -12.00 -13.63 15.14
N ASN A 51 -12.65 -14.47 15.96
CA ASN A 51 -11.98 -15.37 16.90
C ASN A 51 -11.09 -16.46 16.27
N GLU A 52 -11.34 -16.84 15.02
CA GLU A 52 -10.49 -17.81 14.31
C GLU A 52 -9.14 -17.19 13.96
N SER A 53 -9.11 -15.87 13.76
CA SER A 53 -7.91 -15.11 13.43
C SER A 53 -7.28 -14.44 14.66
N PHE A 54 -8.09 -14.08 15.64
CA PHE A 54 -7.71 -13.36 16.84
C PHE A 54 -8.36 -14.06 18.05
N PRO A 55 -7.72 -15.14 18.55
CA PRO A 55 -8.22 -15.88 19.68
C PRO A 55 -8.41 -14.97 20.89
N GLU A 56 -9.36 -15.30 21.77
CA GLU A 56 -9.66 -14.57 23.02
C GLU A 56 -10.36 -13.22 22.81
N LEU A 57 -10.51 -12.73 21.57
CA LEU A 57 -11.28 -11.52 21.28
C LEU A 57 -12.74 -11.66 21.75
N ASP A 58 -13.39 -12.80 21.48
CA ASP A 58 -14.79 -13.04 21.84
C ASP A 58 -15.02 -13.44 23.30
N ASP A 59 -13.95 -13.82 24.03
CA ASP A 59 -14.05 -14.31 25.42
C ASP A 59 -14.35 -13.17 26.41
N HIS A 60 -14.14 -11.92 26.00
CA HIS A 60 -14.12 -10.74 26.85
C HIS A 60 -15.43 -9.92 26.88
N HIS A 61 -16.58 -10.58 26.78
CA HIS A 61 -17.97 -10.07 26.79
C HIS A 61 -18.53 -9.94 25.38
N HIS A 62 -19.46 -10.84 25.01
CA HIS A 62 -20.39 -10.74 23.87
C HIS A 62 -19.99 -9.68 22.85
N VAL A 63 -18.83 -9.90 22.19
CA VAL A 63 -18.23 -8.88 21.33
C VAL A 63 -19.08 -8.82 20.08
N ASP A 64 -20.00 -7.87 20.09
CA ASP A 64 -20.87 -7.61 18.96
C ASP A 64 -20.16 -6.74 17.91
N HIS A 65 -18.92 -6.26 18.15
CA HIS A 65 -18.05 -5.54 17.19
C HIS A 65 -16.70 -5.07 17.81
N VAL A 66 -15.75 -4.69 16.94
CA VAL A 66 -14.54 -3.91 17.26
C VAL A 66 -14.83 -2.44 16.89
N ASP A 67 -14.58 -1.49 17.79
CA ASP A 67 -14.96 -0.08 17.58
C ASP A 67 -13.90 0.71 16.80
N ALA A 68 -12.63 0.39 17.03
CA ALA A 68 -11.53 0.96 16.28
C ALA A 68 -10.35 -0.02 16.23
N ALA A 69 -9.53 0.07 15.19
CA ALA A 69 -8.36 -0.76 15.05
C ALA A 69 -7.26 0.00 14.29
N PHE A 70 -6.00 -0.30 14.56
CA PHE A 70 -4.88 0.15 13.73
C PHE A 70 -3.68 -0.80 13.88
N HIS A 71 -2.70 -0.67 12.98
CA HIS A 71 -1.45 -1.41 13.01
C HIS A 71 -0.28 -0.49 13.39
N MET A 72 0.46 -0.86 14.43
CA MET A 72 1.61 -0.10 14.90
C MET A 72 2.84 -0.46 14.06
N HIS A 73 3.13 0.32 13.02
CA HIS A 73 4.30 0.11 12.17
C HIS A 73 5.31 1.27 12.30
N PHE A 74 5.88 1.43 13.50
CA PHE A 74 6.89 2.46 13.80
C PHE A 74 8.17 1.79 14.32
N ASP A 75 9.26 1.84 13.57
CA ASP A 75 10.50 1.07 13.84
C ASP A 75 11.10 1.31 15.23
N ASP A 76 10.91 2.50 15.78
CA ASP A 76 11.46 2.91 17.09
C ASP A 76 10.55 2.54 18.28
N ASP A 77 9.36 1.97 18.05
CA ASP A 77 8.43 1.56 19.11
C ASP A 77 8.59 0.05 19.45
N PRO A 78 8.64 -0.34 20.73
CA PRO A 78 8.75 -1.75 21.12
C PRO A 78 7.55 -2.60 20.69
N SER A 79 6.42 -1.96 20.35
CA SER A 79 5.19 -2.59 19.87
C SER A 79 5.08 -2.53 18.34
N HIS A 80 6.19 -2.27 17.63
CA HIS A 80 6.26 -2.40 16.17
C HIS A 80 5.72 -3.78 15.72
N GLU A 81 4.90 -3.80 14.67
CA GLU A 81 4.12 -4.93 14.16
C GLU A 81 2.91 -5.38 15.02
N HIS A 82 2.57 -4.64 16.09
CA HIS A 82 1.39 -4.98 16.88
C HIS A 82 0.10 -4.43 16.26
N MET A 83 -0.95 -5.24 16.24
CA MET A 83 -2.31 -4.79 15.94
C MET A 83 -3.03 -4.41 17.23
N PHE A 84 -3.60 -3.20 17.27
CA PHE A 84 -4.37 -2.72 18.40
C PHE A 84 -5.85 -2.70 18.07
N PHE A 85 -6.66 -3.35 18.91
CA PHE A 85 -8.12 -3.35 18.80
C PHE A 85 -8.74 -2.68 20.01
N PHE A 86 -9.68 -1.77 19.76
CA PHE A 86 -10.35 -0.97 20.77
C PHE A 86 -11.80 -1.41 20.87
N LEU A 87 -12.20 -1.79 22.07
CA LEU A 87 -13.53 -2.27 22.39
C LEU A 87 -13.98 -1.59 23.68
N ASP A 88 -14.98 -0.73 23.57
CA ASP A 88 -15.46 0.15 24.62
C ASP A 88 -14.33 0.93 25.28
N ASP A 89 -14.01 0.64 26.54
CA ASP A 89 -12.98 1.28 27.33
C ASP A 89 -11.67 0.47 27.41
N ASN A 90 -11.59 -0.61 26.63
CA ASN A 90 -10.46 -1.52 26.62
C ASN A 90 -9.72 -1.50 25.28
N VAL A 91 -8.43 -1.79 25.37
CA VAL A 91 -7.57 -2.03 24.23
C VAL A 91 -6.95 -3.42 24.35
N PHE A 92 -6.86 -4.10 23.22
CA PHE A 92 -6.18 -5.38 23.02
C PHE A 92 -4.96 -5.13 22.14
N SER A 93 -3.86 -5.82 22.40
CA SER A 93 -2.64 -5.76 21.59
C SER A 93 -2.29 -7.16 21.15
N TYR A 94 -2.25 -7.37 19.84
CA TYR A 94 -1.88 -8.64 19.22
C TYR A 94 -0.52 -8.50 18.55
N ASN A 95 0.37 -9.44 18.85
CA ASN A 95 1.62 -9.62 18.12
C ASN A 95 1.54 -10.94 17.36
N ALA A 96 1.68 -10.89 16.03
CA ALA A 96 1.58 -12.07 15.16
C ALA A 96 0.34 -12.94 15.47
N TYR A 97 -0.84 -12.30 15.54
CA TYR A 97 -2.14 -12.95 15.83
C TYR A 97 -2.29 -13.57 17.22
N LYS A 98 -1.35 -13.32 18.14
CA LYS A 98 -1.43 -13.76 19.54
C LYS A 98 -1.68 -12.56 20.45
N LEU A 99 -2.65 -12.69 21.37
CA LEU A 99 -2.89 -11.67 22.39
C LEU A 99 -1.69 -11.59 23.34
N GLU A 100 -1.23 -10.36 23.59
CA GLU A 100 -0.09 -10.11 24.46
C GLU A 100 -0.44 -10.31 25.94
N ASP A 101 0.52 -10.83 26.71
CA ASP A 101 0.34 -11.09 28.14
C ASP A 101 -0.02 -9.79 28.89
N GLY A 102 -1.13 -9.84 29.63
CA GLY A 102 -1.62 -8.70 30.41
C GLY A 102 -2.53 -7.73 29.65
N TYR A 103 -2.95 -8.08 28.42
CA TYR A 103 -4.10 -7.49 27.74
C TYR A 103 -5.37 -8.34 27.97
N PRO A 104 -6.58 -7.75 27.87
CA PRO A 104 -6.87 -6.34 27.58
C PRO A 104 -6.51 -5.38 28.73
N LYS A 105 -6.21 -4.12 28.38
CA LYS A 105 -5.95 -3.01 29.31
C LYS A 105 -6.92 -1.87 29.06
N LYS A 106 -7.02 -0.92 30.00
CA LYS A 106 -7.81 0.30 29.75
C LYS A 106 -7.11 1.20 28.74
N ILE A 107 -7.89 1.86 27.88
CA ILE A 107 -7.36 2.75 26.83
C ILE A 107 -6.43 3.80 27.44
N HIS A 108 -6.86 4.47 28.50
CA HIS A 108 -6.07 5.51 29.17
C HIS A 108 -4.75 5.02 29.81
N GLU A 109 -4.60 3.72 30.08
CA GLU A 109 -3.36 3.15 30.61
C GLU A 109 -2.28 3.01 29.52
N VAL A 110 -2.70 2.73 28.28
CA VAL A 110 -1.81 2.54 27.12
C VAL A 110 -1.64 3.85 26.35
N PHE A 111 -2.75 4.55 26.09
CA PHE A 111 -2.85 5.80 25.34
C PHE A 111 -3.42 6.93 26.23
N PRO A 112 -2.62 7.48 27.17
CA PRO A 112 -3.08 8.50 28.09
C PRO A 112 -3.65 9.74 27.39
N GLY A 113 -4.87 10.12 27.77
CA GLY A 113 -5.59 11.29 27.26
C GLY A 113 -6.48 11.02 26.04
N ILE A 114 -6.45 9.79 25.51
CA ILE A 114 -7.41 9.34 24.50
C ILE A 114 -8.71 8.90 25.18
N PRO A 115 -9.89 9.28 24.64
CA PRO A 115 -11.17 8.89 25.20
C PRO A 115 -11.50 7.42 24.95
N ASP A 116 -12.45 6.90 25.72
CA ASP A 116 -13.03 5.57 25.52
C ASP A 116 -14.08 5.59 24.39
N HIS A 117 -14.53 4.39 23.97
CA HIS A 117 -15.55 4.15 22.94
C HIS A 117 -15.23 4.83 21.60
N LEU A 118 -14.00 4.67 21.11
CA LEU A 118 -13.53 5.29 19.86
C LEU A 118 -14.36 4.85 18.66
N ASP A 119 -14.52 5.72 17.65
CA ASP A 119 -15.26 5.36 16.43
C ASP A 119 -14.34 4.91 15.28
N ALA A 120 -13.05 5.29 15.34
CA ALA A 120 -12.03 4.85 14.40
C ALA A 120 -10.62 5.15 14.92
N ALA A 121 -9.61 4.48 14.37
CA ALA A 121 -8.21 4.78 14.57
C ALA A 121 -7.44 4.55 13.26
N VAL A 122 -6.34 5.29 13.04
CA VAL A 122 -5.43 5.05 11.92
C VAL A 122 -4.03 5.53 12.25
N GLU A 123 -3.02 4.74 11.90
CA GLU A 123 -1.61 5.10 12.00
C GLU A 123 -1.22 6.18 10.98
N CYS A 124 -0.33 7.09 11.37
CA CYS A 124 0.21 8.14 10.52
C CYS A 124 1.73 8.26 10.69
N HIS A 125 2.46 7.87 9.65
CA HIS A 125 3.93 7.82 9.67
C HIS A 125 4.55 9.19 9.48
N LYS A 126 5.74 9.36 10.04
CA LYS A 126 6.59 10.52 9.77
C LYS A 126 6.87 10.65 8.27
N GLY A 127 6.58 11.83 7.73
CA GLY A 127 6.61 12.11 6.29
C GLY A 127 5.21 12.40 5.75
N GLU A 128 4.22 11.62 6.20
CA GLU A 128 2.81 11.84 5.94
C GLU A 128 2.17 12.70 7.04
N CYS A 129 2.57 12.46 8.29
CA CYS A 129 2.44 13.34 9.44
C CYS A 129 3.78 14.00 9.78
N ASP A 130 3.76 15.01 10.65
CA ASP A 130 4.99 15.69 11.10
C ASP A 130 5.86 14.76 11.96
N GLU A 131 5.23 13.86 12.69
CA GLU A 131 5.84 12.85 13.56
C GLU A 131 5.01 11.56 13.50
N ASP A 132 5.61 10.44 13.91
CA ASP A 132 4.91 9.16 14.04
C ASP A 132 3.78 9.28 15.06
N SER A 133 2.55 9.15 14.56
CA SER A 133 1.35 9.43 15.32
C SER A 133 0.23 8.46 14.96
N VAL A 134 -0.78 8.41 15.83
CA VAL A 134 -2.04 7.72 15.56
C VAL A 134 -3.16 8.75 15.68
N LEU A 135 -4.06 8.76 14.70
CA LEU A 135 -5.27 9.57 14.73
C LEU A 135 -6.40 8.73 15.33
N PHE A 136 -6.93 9.17 16.46
CA PHE A 136 -8.11 8.56 17.08
C PHE A 136 -9.33 9.43 16.85
N PHE A 137 -10.42 8.83 16.40
CA PHE A 137 -11.68 9.52 16.11
C PHE A 137 -12.69 9.22 17.20
N LYS A 138 -13.30 10.26 17.75
CA LYS A 138 -14.43 10.15 18.66
C LYS A 138 -15.42 11.26 18.40
N ASP A 139 -16.63 10.89 18.00
CA ASP A 139 -17.66 11.78 17.52
C ASP A 139 -17.11 12.71 16.42
N HIS A 140 -17.04 14.01 16.68
CA HIS A 140 -16.48 14.99 15.75
C HIS A 140 -15.04 15.36 16.12
N ASP A 141 -14.44 14.79 17.16
CA ASP A 141 -13.10 15.13 17.60
C ASP A 141 -12.09 14.09 17.10
N VAL A 142 -10.93 14.60 16.67
CA VAL A 142 -9.77 13.82 16.22
C VAL A 142 -8.62 14.12 17.15
N TYR A 143 -8.09 13.08 17.77
CA TYR A 143 -6.95 13.16 18.66
C TYR A 143 -5.72 12.71 17.89
N HIS A 144 -4.82 13.65 17.62
CA HIS A 144 -3.48 13.35 17.11
C HIS A 144 -2.61 12.93 18.28
N TYR A 145 -2.30 11.64 18.37
CA TYR A 145 -1.50 11.08 19.45
C TYR A 145 -0.09 10.78 18.94
N ASN A 146 0.92 11.47 19.48
CA ASN A 146 2.31 11.17 19.16
C ASN A 146 2.78 9.93 19.95
N ILE A 147 3.29 8.93 19.24
CA ILE A 147 3.64 7.63 19.82
C ILE A 147 4.86 7.72 20.74
N GLN A 148 5.89 8.47 20.34
CA GLN A 148 7.14 8.57 21.08
C GLN A 148 7.02 9.39 22.38
N THR A 149 6.37 10.54 22.30
CA THR A 149 6.23 11.51 23.40
C THR A 149 4.99 11.26 24.25
N LYS A 150 4.01 10.49 23.73
CA LYS A 150 2.69 10.27 24.34
C LYS A 150 1.87 11.55 24.51
N ALA A 151 2.26 12.63 23.85
CA ALA A 151 1.50 13.87 23.80
C ALA A 151 0.33 13.72 22.82
N HIS A 152 -0.76 14.43 23.08
CA HIS A 152 -1.90 14.47 22.18
C HIS A 152 -2.43 15.88 21.99
N THR A 153 -3.00 16.14 20.82
CA THR A 153 -3.80 17.33 20.52
C THR A 153 -5.16 16.91 19.99
N ALA A 154 -6.20 17.65 20.34
CA ALA A 154 -7.55 17.39 19.85
C ALA A 154 -7.98 18.49 18.87
N SER A 155 -8.54 18.08 17.75
CA SER A 155 -9.11 18.97 16.71
C SER A 155 -10.51 18.51 16.37
N THR A 156 -11.43 19.45 16.12
CA THR A 156 -12.82 19.11 15.75
C THR A 156 -13.01 19.11 14.24
N LEU A 157 -13.46 17.99 13.69
CA LEU A 157 -13.90 17.81 12.30
C LEU A 157 -15.16 18.63 12.04
N THR A 158 -14.99 19.69 11.25
CA THR A 158 -16.11 20.55 10.81
C THR A 158 -16.48 20.34 9.35
N THR A 159 -15.58 19.75 8.57
CA THR A 159 -15.65 19.64 7.10
C THR A 159 -15.93 18.22 6.61
N MET A 160 -15.92 17.22 7.48
CA MET A 160 -16.09 15.80 7.14
C MET A 160 -17.07 15.13 8.13
N PRO A 161 -17.89 14.15 7.69
CA PRO A 161 -18.71 13.34 8.58
C PRO A 161 -17.87 12.52 9.58
N ASN A 162 -18.51 12.07 10.67
CA ASN A 162 -17.87 11.17 11.64
C ASN A 162 -17.46 9.87 10.96
N CYS A 163 -16.26 9.41 11.28
CA CYS A 163 -15.72 8.16 10.76
C CYS A 163 -16.28 6.99 11.57
N THR A 164 -16.83 5.98 10.91
CA THR A 164 -17.14 4.67 11.48
C THR A 164 -15.96 3.70 11.38
N ALA A 165 -14.97 4.02 10.55
CA ALA A 165 -13.68 3.35 10.49
C ALA A 165 -12.70 4.26 9.74
N ALA A 166 -11.40 4.06 9.95
CA ALA A 166 -10.35 4.76 9.23
C ALA A 166 -9.33 3.76 8.69
N LEU A 167 -8.72 4.09 7.56
CA LEU A 167 -7.75 3.22 6.88
C LEU A 167 -6.65 4.08 6.27
N ARG A 168 -5.40 3.73 6.54
CA ARG A 168 -4.26 4.11 5.72
C ARG A 168 -3.99 2.97 4.74
N PHE A 169 -4.01 3.27 3.44
CA PHE A 169 -3.74 2.29 2.41
C PHE A 169 -3.04 2.96 1.23
N MET A 170 -1.86 2.45 0.86
CA MET A 170 -1.01 3.05 -0.19
C MET A 170 -0.83 4.57 0.02
N ASP A 171 -0.41 4.95 1.22
CA ASP A 171 -0.08 6.34 1.60
C ASP A 171 -1.26 7.33 1.48
N HIS A 172 -2.48 6.78 1.50
CA HIS A 172 -3.72 7.53 1.46
C HIS A 172 -4.58 7.21 2.67
N TYR A 173 -5.23 8.25 3.18
CA TYR A 173 -6.04 8.18 4.39
C TYR A 173 -7.51 8.28 4.04
N TYR A 174 -8.27 7.29 4.50
CA TYR A 174 -9.68 7.15 4.20
C TYR A 174 -10.47 7.12 5.50
N CYS A 175 -11.51 7.94 5.57
CA CYS A 175 -12.53 7.91 6.60
C CYS A 175 -13.79 7.30 6.00
N PHE A 176 -14.21 6.15 6.53
CA PHE A 176 -15.48 5.53 6.18
C PHE A 176 -16.58 6.14 7.04
N HIS A 177 -17.71 6.48 6.44
CA HIS A 177 -18.92 6.92 7.12
C HIS A 177 -20.06 6.01 6.66
N GLY A 178 -19.99 4.77 7.13
CA GLY A 178 -20.81 3.67 6.68
C GLY A 178 -20.42 3.12 5.31
N HIS A 179 -21.36 3.12 4.36
CA HIS A 179 -21.13 2.60 3.00
C HIS A 179 -20.42 3.61 2.09
N MET A 180 -20.19 4.82 2.59
CA MET A 180 -19.50 5.89 1.89
C MET A 180 -18.13 6.13 2.53
N PHE A 181 -17.20 6.70 1.78
CA PHE A 181 -15.90 7.08 2.31
C PHE A 181 -15.42 8.40 1.72
N SER A 182 -14.53 9.05 2.45
CA SER A 182 -13.83 10.28 2.07
C SER A 182 -12.32 10.08 2.22
N LYS A 183 -11.54 10.46 1.21
CA LYS A 183 -10.08 10.61 1.37
C LYS A 183 -9.80 11.96 2.02
N PHE A 184 -8.94 11.99 3.02
CA PHE A 184 -8.56 13.20 3.73
C PHE A 184 -7.03 13.36 3.80
N ASN A 185 -6.56 14.58 4.03
CA ASN A 185 -5.16 14.83 4.37
C ASN A 185 -4.99 14.64 5.88
N PRO A 186 -4.07 13.78 6.35
CA PRO A 186 -3.95 13.46 7.78
C PRO A 186 -3.41 14.61 8.63
N LYS A 187 -2.71 15.60 8.06
CA LYS A 187 -2.20 16.77 8.80
C LYS A 187 -3.25 17.86 8.96
N THR A 188 -3.97 18.16 7.88
CA THR A 188 -4.93 19.29 7.83
C THR A 188 -6.36 18.86 8.10
N LEU A 189 -6.65 17.55 8.03
CA LEU A 189 -7.99 16.94 8.08
C LEU A 189 -8.93 17.44 6.97
N GLU A 190 -8.38 18.02 5.90
CA GLU A 190 -9.16 18.52 4.77
C GLU A 190 -9.60 17.40 3.83
N VAL A 191 -10.82 17.52 3.31
CA VAL A 191 -11.42 16.61 2.32
C VAL A 191 -11.69 17.36 1.02
N PRO A 192 -11.27 16.84 -0.15
CA PRO A 192 -11.64 17.40 -1.45
C PRO A 192 -13.13 17.19 -1.75
N ALA A 193 -13.98 18.12 -1.30
CA ALA A 193 -15.44 18.01 -1.36
C ALA A 193 -16.03 17.84 -2.78
N GLU A 194 -15.30 18.24 -3.83
CA GLU A 194 -15.74 18.03 -5.21
C GLU A 194 -15.64 16.55 -5.67
N LYS A 195 -14.82 15.75 -4.99
CA LYS A 195 -14.53 14.35 -5.35
C LYS A 195 -15.13 13.32 -4.38
N TYR A 196 -15.56 13.75 -3.20
CA TYR A 196 -16.03 12.90 -2.10
C TYR A 196 -17.35 13.41 -1.54
N PRO A 197 -18.20 12.53 -0.98
CA PRO A 197 -17.90 11.13 -0.69
C PRO A 197 -18.07 10.18 -1.89
N LYS A 198 -17.43 9.02 -1.82
CA LYS A 198 -17.54 7.92 -2.80
C LYS A 198 -18.09 6.66 -2.15
N GLU A 199 -18.59 5.74 -2.97
CA GLU A 199 -19.18 4.49 -2.51
C GLU A 199 -18.08 3.46 -2.19
N ALA A 200 -17.98 2.98 -0.95
CA ALA A 200 -16.91 2.09 -0.49
C ALA A 200 -16.86 0.74 -1.24
N ARG A 201 -18.00 0.17 -1.63
CA ARG A 201 -18.14 -1.10 -2.33
C ARG A 201 -17.59 -1.08 -3.74
N ASP A 202 -17.59 0.09 -4.38
CA ASP A 202 -17.02 0.25 -5.72
C ASP A 202 -15.49 0.15 -5.69
N PHE A 203 -14.85 0.47 -4.56
CA PHE A 203 -13.39 0.55 -4.43
C PHE A 203 -12.80 -0.57 -3.55
N PHE A 204 -13.42 -0.84 -2.40
CA PHE A 204 -12.89 -1.72 -1.36
C PHE A 204 -13.55 -3.12 -1.35
N MET A 205 -14.65 -3.36 -2.08
CA MET A 205 -15.30 -4.68 -2.12
C MET A 205 -15.38 -5.29 -3.53
N LYS A 206 -15.63 -6.60 -3.61
CA LYS A 206 -15.86 -7.33 -4.89
C LYS A 206 -17.33 -7.74 -5.04
N CYS A 207 -18.25 -6.80 -5.21
CA CYS A 207 -19.69 -7.09 -5.23
C CYS A 207 -20.27 -7.36 -6.64
N ARG A 208 -20.38 -8.62 -7.08
CA ARG A 208 -21.01 -8.91 -8.40
C ARG A 208 -22.41 -8.27 -8.53
N ASN A 209 -22.57 -7.40 -9.54
CA ASN A 209 -23.82 -6.78 -9.95
C ASN A 209 -24.49 -5.89 -8.89
N TYR A 210 -23.72 -5.02 -8.22
CA TYR A 210 -24.29 -4.08 -7.25
C TYR A 210 -24.91 -2.83 -7.91
N SER A 211 -24.39 -2.37 -9.06
CA SER A 211 -25.03 -1.30 -9.84
C SER A 211 -24.81 -1.47 -11.35
N ASP A 212 -25.72 -0.91 -12.17
CA ASP A 212 -25.60 -0.87 -13.64
C ASP A 212 -24.36 -0.08 -14.13
N HIS A 213 -23.63 0.57 -13.23
CA HIS A 213 -22.41 1.34 -13.50
C HIS A 213 -21.12 0.68 -12.98
N THR A 214 -21.22 -0.49 -12.32
CA THR A 214 -20.07 -1.18 -11.73
C THR A 214 -19.44 -2.19 -12.70
N GLU A 215 -18.43 -1.76 -13.46
CA GLU A 215 -17.53 -2.68 -14.18
C GLU A 215 -16.52 -3.30 -13.19
N HIS A 216 -16.93 -4.33 -12.44
CA HIS A 216 -16.00 -5.17 -11.66
C HIS A 216 -14.90 -5.85 -12.51
N SER A 217 -15.00 -5.73 -13.84
CA SER A 217 -13.98 -6.09 -14.81
C SER A 217 -12.65 -5.35 -14.63
N GLU A 218 -12.60 -4.17 -14.02
CA GLU A 218 -11.34 -3.44 -13.81
C GLU A 218 -10.32 -4.25 -12.99
N ARG A 219 -10.75 -4.75 -11.83
CA ARG A 219 -9.92 -5.51 -10.87
C ARG A 219 -9.50 -6.89 -11.42
N GLU A 220 -10.39 -7.56 -12.15
CA GLU A 220 -10.07 -8.81 -12.85
C GLU A 220 -9.18 -8.57 -14.09
N ARG A 221 -9.18 -7.38 -14.69
CA ARG A 221 -8.34 -7.04 -15.84
C ARG A 221 -6.92 -6.64 -15.43
N CYS A 222 -6.67 -6.00 -14.29
CA CYS A 222 -5.29 -5.76 -13.76
C CYS A 222 -4.45 -7.03 -13.63
N SER A 223 -5.13 -8.18 -13.53
CA SER A 223 -4.51 -9.48 -13.40
C SER A 223 -3.97 -10.05 -14.75
N ARG A 224 -4.39 -9.48 -15.88
CA ARG A 224 -4.10 -9.99 -17.24
C ARG A 224 -3.23 -9.03 -18.07
N VAL A 225 -2.61 -8.03 -17.48
CA VAL A 225 -1.87 -7.04 -18.27
C VAL A 225 -0.45 -6.83 -17.77
N ASP A 226 0.44 -6.60 -18.73
CA ASP A 226 1.86 -6.36 -18.52
C ASP A 226 2.07 -4.97 -17.89
N LEU A 227 3.07 -4.87 -17.01
CA LEU A 227 3.60 -3.61 -16.51
C LEU A 227 4.66 -3.07 -17.47
N ASP A 228 4.79 -1.74 -17.52
CA ASP A 228 5.79 -1.06 -18.36
C ASP A 228 7.04 -0.68 -17.57
N ALA A 229 6.87 -0.32 -16.29
CA ALA A 229 7.99 -0.12 -15.37
C ALA A 229 7.54 -0.31 -13.91
N ILE A 230 8.49 -0.57 -13.00
CA ILE A 230 8.24 -0.65 -11.56
C ILE A 230 9.47 -0.16 -10.80
N THR A 231 9.28 0.52 -9.67
CA THR A 231 10.34 0.87 -8.73
C THR A 231 9.85 0.68 -7.30
N ALA A 232 10.79 0.54 -6.38
CA ALA A 232 10.56 0.73 -4.96
C ALA A 232 11.52 1.81 -4.46
N ASP A 233 11.07 2.67 -3.55
CA ASP A 233 11.97 3.56 -2.83
C ASP A 233 12.57 2.88 -1.59
N GLY A 234 13.57 3.52 -0.99
CA GLY A 234 14.25 2.98 0.20
C GLY A 234 13.42 3.00 1.48
N ALA A 235 12.19 3.51 1.44
CA ALA A 235 11.20 3.39 2.50
C ALA A 235 10.19 2.26 2.23
N GLY A 236 10.35 1.52 1.12
CA GLY A 236 9.50 0.39 0.74
C GLY A 236 8.26 0.77 -0.08
N HIS A 237 8.06 2.05 -0.43
CA HIS A 237 6.93 2.43 -1.28
C HIS A 237 7.18 1.93 -2.70
N MET A 238 6.23 1.14 -3.22
CA MET A 238 6.30 0.57 -4.56
C MET A 238 5.45 1.37 -5.54
N TYR A 239 6.06 1.77 -6.65
CA TYR A 239 5.39 2.46 -7.75
C TYR A 239 5.43 1.59 -9.00
N ALA A 240 4.26 1.19 -9.48
CA ALA A 240 4.13 0.42 -10.72
C ALA A 240 3.50 1.28 -11.80
N PHE A 241 4.16 1.35 -12.95
CA PHE A 241 3.76 2.19 -14.08
C PHE A 241 3.23 1.35 -15.23
N ARG A 242 2.20 1.90 -15.86
CA ARG A 242 1.61 1.33 -17.05
C ARG A 242 1.06 2.44 -17.93
N GLY A 243 1.18 2.23 -19.23
CA GLY A 243 0.66 3.10 -20.25
C GLY A 243 -0.85 3.17 -20.31
N ARG A 244 -1.34 4.14 -21.08
CA ARG A 244 -2.75 4.52 -21.11
C ARG A 244 -3.66 3.33 -21.44
N ILE A 245 -4.54 3.00 -20.50
CA ILE A 245 -5.67 2.09 -20.71
C ILE A 245 -6.83 2.97 -21.25
N ASP A 246 -7.58 2.53 -22.28
CA ASP A 246 -8.66 3.32 -22.94
C ASP A 246 -9.60 4.09 -21.97
N ASP A 247 -10.34 5.10 -22.43
CA ASP A 247 -11.09 6.09 -21.61
C ASP A 247 -12.22 5.55 -20.66
N ALA A 248 -12.27 4.24 -20.40
CA ALA A 248 -13.22 3.57 -19.52
C ALA A 248 -12.67 3.21 -18.13
N TYR A 249 -11.40 3.51 -17.82
CA TYR A 249 -10.75 3.00 -16.60
C TYR A 249 -10.40 4.04 -15.53
N THR A 250 -10.51 3.66 -14.25
CA THR A 250 -10.05 4.47 -13.12
C THR A 250 -8.78 3.89 -12.48
N ALA A 251 -7.63 4.13 -13.12
CA ALA A 251 -6.34 4.17 -12.43
C ALA A 251 -6.05 5.64 -12.10
N ASP A 252 -5.46 5.92 -10.93
CA ASP A 252 -4.96 7.27 -10.68
C ASP A 252 -3.99 7.64 -11.79
N THR A 253 -4.26 8.77 -12.47
CA THR A 253 -3.40 9.22 -13.57
C THR A 253 -2.05 9.55 -13.00
N ILE A 254 -0.97 9.18 -13.70
CA ILE A 254 0.41 9.57 -13.34
C ILE A 254 0.53 11.07 -13.05
N GLU A 255 -0.33 11.89 -13.65
CA GLU A 255 -0.45 13.34 -13.46
C GLU A 255 -0.90 13.78 -12.04
N ASN A 256 -1.58 12.92 -11.28
CA ASN A 256 -2.00 13.21 -9.90
C ASN A 256 -0.78 13.24 -8.96
N ASP A 257 0.16 12.32 -9.17
CA ASP A 257 1.35 12.16 -8.32
C ASP A 257 2.61 12.74 -8.96
N PHE A 258 2.71 12.80 -10.30
CA PHE A 258 3.84 13.32 -11.07
C PHE A 258 3.34 14.29 -12.14
N ARG A 259 3.22 15.57 -11.77
CA ARG A 259 2.81 16.63 -12.71
C ARG A 259 3.78 16.71 -13.89
N GLU A 260 3.27 17.06 -15.07
CA GLU A 260 4.01 17.22 -16.34
C GLU A 260 4.47 15.94 -17.06
N LEU A 261 4.24 14.76 -16.47
CA LEU A 261 4.49 13.48 -17.14
C LEU A 261 3.25 13.02 -17.90
N HIS A 262 3.28 13.12 -19.23
CA HIS A 262 2.14 12.80 -20.10
C HIS A 262 2.39 11.56 -20.97
N SER A 263 2.75 10.40 -20.39
CA SER A 263 2.71 9.06 -21.04
C SER A 263 3.37 7.95 -20.20
N ASP A 264 3.40 6.75 -20.79
CA ASP A 264 4.21 5.58 -20.51
C ASP A 264 5.71 5.91 -20.26
N VAL A 265 6.34 5.16 -19.36
CA VAL A 265 7.75 5.24 -18.93
C VAL A 265 8.41 3.89 -19.22
N ASP A 266 9.65 3.87 -19.72
CA ASP A 266 10.36 2.65 -20.10
C ASP A 266 11.07 1.98 -18.91
N ALA A 267 11.58 2.79 -17.98
CA ALA A 267 12.21 2.32 -16.75
C ALA A 267 12.16 3.39 -15.66
N VAL A 268 12.10 2.98 -14.41
CA VAL A 268 12.10 3.89 -13.25
C VAL A 268 12.99 3.34 -12.15
N PHE A 269 13.68 4.20 -11.42
CA PHE A 269 14.34 3.83 -10.17
C PHE A 269 14.31 4.99 -9.18
N SER A 270 14.39 4.67 -7.89
CA SER A 270 14.40 5.67 -6.82
C SER A 270 15.78 5.74 -6.18
N TYR A 271 16.28 6.95 -5.90
CA TYR A 271 17.56 7.17 -5.22
C TYR A 271 17.57 8.51 -4.48
N ASN A 272 18.02 8.53 -3.22
CA ASN A 272 18.16 9.75 -2.39
C ASN A 272 16.94 10.69 -2.45
N ASN A 273 15.74 10.15 -2.19
CA ASN A 273 14.47 10.89 -2.21
C ASN A 273 14.14 11.55 -3.57
N HIS A 274 14.69 11.02 -4.66
CA HIS A 274 14.33 11.37 -6.01
C HIS A 274 13.87 10.13 -6.78
N THR A 275 12.92 10.32 -7.68
CA THR A 275 12.46 9.31 -8.62
C THR A 275 13.00 9.64 -10.01
N TYR A 276 13.77 8.73 -10.58
CA TYR A 276 14.40 8.83 -11.89
C TYR A 276 13.56 8.05 -12.90
N MET A 277 12.99 8.74 -13.88
CA MET A 277 12.12 8.14 -14.89
C MET A 277 12.75 8.25 -16.28
N ILE A 278 12.92 7.13 -16.95
CA ILE A 278 13.54 7.02 -18.27
C ILE A 278 12.45 6.82 -19.31
N LYS A 279 12.46 7.70 -20.33
CA LYS A 279 11.54 7.62 -21.46
C LYS A 279 12.31 7.84 -22.75
N GLY A 280 12.44 6.79 -23.55
CA GLY A 280 13.25 6.76 -24.76
C GLY A 280 14.71 7.08 -24.45
N ASN A 281 15.14 8.28 -24.84
CA ASN A 281 16.49 8.80 -24.60
C ASN A 281 16.50 9.99 -23.63
N ASP A 282 15.39 10.26 -22.95
CA ASP A 282 15.26 11.36 -22.00
C ASP A 282 15.16 10.79 -20.57
N LEU A 283 15.81 11.47 -19.64
CA LEU A 283 15.74 11.22 -18.20
C LEU A 283 14.97 12.38 -17.55
N TYR A 284 14.00 12.03 -16.70
CA TYR A 284 13.25 12.95 -15.84
C TYR A 284 13.63 12.64 -14.39
N ILE A 285 13.79 13.67 -13.57
CA ILE A 285 14.05 13.49 -12.14
C ILE A 285 13.00 14.26 -11.35
N TYR A 286 12.27 13.55 -10.50
CA TYR A 286 11.29 14.12 -9.60
C TYR A 286 11.82 14.10 -8.17
N GLN A 287 11.69 15.21 -7.45
CA GLN A 287 11.90 15.22 -6.01
C GLN A 287 10.64 14.71 -5.33
N VAL A 288 10.79 13.74 -4.43
CA VAL A 288 9.67 13.15 -3.68
C VAL A 288 9.32 14.03 -2.48
N GLY A 289 8.03 14.30 -2.29
CA GLY A 289 7.50 15.14 -1.22
C GLY A 289 5.97 15.15 -1.20
N GLU A 290 5.35 16.10 -0.48
CA GLU A 290 3.88 16.23 -0.41
C GLU A 290 3.22 16.33 -1.80
N HIS A 291 3.94 16.95 -2.74
CA HIS A 291 3.69 16.85 -4.17
C HIS A 291 5.03 16.57 -4.85
N ASN A 292 5.10 15.55 -5.71
CA ASN A 292 6.34 15.31 -6.45
C ASN A 292 6.55 16.45 -7.45
N THR A 293 7.75 17.02 -7.43
CA THR A 293 8.11 18.16 -8.28
C THR A 293 9.19 17.74 -9.26
N LEU A 294 8.99 18.05 -10.55
CA LEU A 294 10.04 17.87 -11.56
C LEU A 294 11.21 18.79 -11.22
N LEU A 295 12.42 18.25 -11.20
CA LEU A 295 13.62 19.00 -10.87
C LEU A 295 13.94 19.98 -12.02
N ASP A 296 14.25 21.23 -11.66
CA ASP A 296 14.56 22.28 -12.63
C ASP A 296 15.67 21.86 -13.60
N GLY A 297 15.40 22.02 -14.90
CA GLY A 297 16.35 21.67 -15.96
C GLY A 297 16.25 20.23 -16.47
N TYR A 298 15.28 19.44 -15.99
CA TYR A 298 14.87 18.17 -16.58
C TYR A 298 13.61 18.34 -17.45
N PRO A 299 13.39 17.49 -18.47
CA PRO A 299 14.21 16.32 -18.84
C PRO A 299 15.54 16.66 -19.51
N LYS A 300 16.48 15.72 -19.42
CA LYS A 300 17.80 15.79 -20.08
C LYS A 300 18.12 14.50 -20.83
N PRO A 301 19.07 14.52 -21.78
CA PRO A 301 19.48 13.31 -22.47
C PRO A 301 20.05 12.26 -21.51
N LEU A 302 19.51 11.03 -21.57
CA LEU A 302 19.94 9.88 -20.77
C LEU A 302 21.45 9.62 -20.88
N LYS A 303 22.02 9.84 -22.06
CA LYS A 303 23.44 9.66 -22.31
C LYS A 303 24.30 10.61 -21.49
N ASP A 304 23.84 11.85 -21.35
CA ASP A 304 24.58 12.90 -20.66
C ASP A 304 24.51 12.70 -19.15
N GLU A 305 23.40 12.16 -18.66
CA GLU A 305 23.15 11.98 -17.22
C GLU A 305 23.50 10.59 -16.68
N LEU A 306 23.45 9.50 -17.47
CA LEU A 306 23.76 8.12 -17.01
C LEU A 306 24.76 7.38 -17.91
N GLY A 307 25.26 8.01 -18.98
CA GLY A 307 26.24 7.40 -19.88
C GLY A 307 25.70 6.31 -20.81
N LEU A 308 24.37 6.14 -20.89
CA LEU A 308 23.71 5.15 -21.75
C LEU A 308 22.71 5.81 -22.70
N GLU A 309 22.56 5.22 -23.87
CA GLU A 309 21.43 5.51 -24.77
C GLU A 309 20.40 4.38 -24.64
N GLY A 310 19.12 4.70 -24.81
CA GLY A 310 18.04 3.72 -24.77
C GLY A 310 18.07 2.71 -25.94
N PRO A 311 17.11 1.78 -25.99
CA PRO A 311 16.04 1.59 -25.00
C PRO A 311 16.54 0.93 -23.72
N ILE A 312 16.13 1.44 -22.56
CA ILE A 312 16.35 0.82 -21.24
C ILE A 312 15.05 0.12 -20.86
N GLN A 313 15.12 -1.14 -20.43
CA GLN A 313 13.92 -1.96 -20.15
C GLN A 313 13.58 -2.04 -18.66
N ALA A 314 14.56 -1.80 -17.80
CA ALA A 314 14.39 -1.78 -16.36
C ALA A 314 15.56 -1.03 -15.74
N ALA A 315 15.31 -0.39 -14.62
CA ALA A 315 16.33 0.22 -13.80
C ALA A 315 15.95 0.01 -12.33
N PHE A 316 16.92 -0.16 -11.44
CA PHE A 316 16.65 -0.24 -10.00
C PHE A 316 17.91 0.07 -9.20
N VAL A 317 17.72 0.43 -7.93
CA VAL A 317 18.78 0.59 -6.93
C VAL A 317 18.40 -0.31 -5.76
N CYS A 318 19.37 -1.04 -5.20
CA CYS A 318 19.14 -1.81 -3.99
C CYS A 318 19.37 -0.97 -2.73
N ASP A 319 18.68 -1.33 -1.64
CA ASP A 319 18.79 -0.63 -0.37
C ASP A 319 20.24 -0.60 0.13
N ASN A 320 20.65 0.55 0.67
CA ASN A 320 22.01 0.83 1.14
C ASN A 320 23.10 0.72 0.06
N GLU A 321 22.72 0.67 -1.21
CA GLU A 321 23.65 0.76 -2.34
C GLU A 321 23.52 2.12 -3.03
N HIS A 322 24.64 2.58 -3.59
CA HIS A 322 24.68 3.82 -4.39
C HIS A 322 24.81 3.52 -5.89
N THR A 323 24.48 2.30 -6.29
CA THR A 323 24.61 1.83 -7.66
C THR A 323 23.24 1.70 -8.30
N ALA A 324 22.99 2.43 -9.37
CA ALA A 324 21.85 2.18 -10.23
C ALA A 324 22.20 1.07 -11.23
N HIS A 325 21.36 0.04 -11.27
CA HIS A 325 21.47 -1.06 -12.21
C HIS A 325 20.51 -0.85 -13.37
N LEU A 326 21.03 -0.71 -14.59
CA LEU A 326 20.24 -0.47 -15.79
C LEU A 326 20.30 -1.69 -16.70
N ILE A 327 19.14 -2.18 -17.13
CA ILE A 327 19.00 -3.31 -18.02
C ILE A 327 18.72 -2.81 -19.44
N LYS A 328 19.62 -3.16 -20.36
CA LYS A 328 19.53 -2.83 -21.78
C LYS A 328 19.79 -4.07 -22.64
N GLY A 329 18.78 -4.44 -23.42
CA GLY A 329 18.75 -5.69 -24.18
C GLY A 329 18.82 -6.91 -23.26
N ASN A 330 19.93 -7.63 -23.36
CA ASN A 330 20.26 -8.81 -22.55
C ASN A 330 21.50 -8.54 -21.68
N HIS A 331 21.72 -7.28 -21.29
CA HIS A 331 22.86 -6.85 -20.49
C HIS A 331 22.40 -5.97 -19.33
N ILE A 332 23.12 -6.03 -18.22
CA ILE A 332 22.98 -5.15 -17.07
C ILE A 332 24.24 -4.29 -16.92
N PHE A 333 24.05 -3.02 -16.61
CA PHE A 333 25.09 -2.02 -16.44
C PHE A 333 24.96 -1.39 -15.05
N ASP A 334 26.09 -1.01 -14.47
CA ASP A 334 26.16 -0.33 -13.17
C ASP A 334 26.54 1.13 -13.36
N VAL A 335 25.79 2.02 -12.72
CA VAL A 335 26.08 3.45 -12.65
C VAL A 335 26.22 3.85 -11.19
N ASP A 336 27.41 4.34 -10.82
CA ASP A 336 27.65 4.88 -9.49
C ASP A 336 27.02 6.28 -9.36
N MET A 337 25.97 6.36 -8.54
CA MET A 337 25.16 7.55 -8.31
C MET A 337 25.81 8.55 -7.35
N GLN A 338 26.99 8.26 -6.78
CA GLN A 338 27.78 9.20 -5.99
C GLN A 338 28.81 9.99 -6.81
N THR A 339 29.08 9.54 -8.03
CA THR A 339 30.12 10.15 -8.88
C THR A 339 29.50 11.05 -9.95
N THR A 340 30.20 12.12 -10.32
CA THR A 340 29.81 12.97 -11.46
C THR A 340 31.06 13.26 -12.30
N PRO A 341 31.07 12.98 -13.62
CA PRO A 341 29.94 12.47 -14.42
C PRO A 341 29.61 11.01 -14.12
N HIS A 342 28.33 10.66 -14.23
CA HIS A 342 27.88 9.28 -14.16
C HIS A 342 28.34 8.52 -15.41
N VAL A 343 28.87 7.32 -15.21
CA VAL A 343 29.37 6.47 -16.29
C VAL A 343 28.85 5.06 -16.08
N ALA A 344 28.24 4.49 -17.12
CA ALA A 344 27.86 3.09 -17.11
C ALA A 344 29.07 2.17 -17.23
N THR A 345 29.18 1.25 -16.29
CA THR A 345 30.28 0.31 -16.13
C THR A 345 29.77 -1.11 -15.90
N ASN A 346 30.69 -2.05 -15.69
CA ASN A 346 30.40 -3.45 -15.32
C ASN A 346 29.33 -4.12 -16.19
N ASP A 347 29.48 -4.00 -17.51
CA ASP A 347 28.62 -4.66 -18.49
C ASP A 347 28.63 -6.19 -18.27
N ARG A 348 27.49 -6.74 -17.83
CA ARG A 348 27.31 -8.18 -17.57
C ARG A 348 26.13 -8.74 -18.35
N PRO A 349 26.27 -9.92 -18.98
CA PRO A 349 25.19 -10.53 -19.75
C PRO A 349 24.10 -11.14 -18.85
N LEU A 350 22.85 -10.98 -19.27
CA LEU A 350 21.62 -11.56 -18.72
C LEU A 350 20.98 -12.50 -19.75
N THR A 351 21.64 -13.64 -20.04
CA THR A 351 21.29 -14.50 -21.19
C THR A 351 20.01 -15.33 -21.05
N HIS A 352 19.39 -15.33 -19.87
CA HIS A 352 18.25 -16.20 -19.56
C HIS A 352 16.89 -15.53 -19.74
N PHE A 353 16.87 -14.19 -19.84
CA PHE A 353 15.64 -13.42 -20.02
C PHE A 353 15.45 -13.05 -21.48
N LYS A 354 14.25 -13.28 -22.00
CA LYS A 354 13.89 -12.94 -23.38
C LYS A 354 13.32 -11.52 -23.48
N LYS A 355 12.58 -11.11 -22.45
CA LYS A 355 12.04 -9.77 -22.28
C LYS A 355 12.01 -9.48 -20.78
N ILE A 356 12.36 -8.26 -20.42
CA ILE A 356 12.25 -7.75 -19.05
C ILE A 356 11.35 -6.53 -19.18
N ASN A 357 10.29 -6.50 -18.37
CA ASN A 357 9.29 -5.44 -18.32
C ASN A 357 9.51 -4.50 -17.14
N GLY A 358 10.37 -4.88 -16.20
CA GLY A 358 10.66 -4.10 -15.01
C GLY A 358 11.51 -4.91 -14.06
N ALA A 359 12.20 -4.22 -13.17
CA ALA A 359 12.91 -4.82 -12.06
C ALA A 359 12.90 -3.83 -10.91
N MET A 360 12.86 -4.33 -9.70
CA MET A 360 13.00 -3.55 -8.47
C MET A 360 13.84 -4.33 -7.48
N CYS A 361 14.37 -3.64 -6.49
CA CYS A 361 15.04 -4.24 -5.36
C CYS A 361 14.36 -3.76 -4.09
N GLY A 362 14.18 -4.66 -3.13
CA GLY A 362 13.67 -4.34 -1.80
C GLY A 362 14.35 -5.22 -0.76
N ALA A 363 13.80 -5.28 0.45
CA ALA A 363 14.40 -6.00 1.58
C ALA A 363 14.75 -7.47 1.30
N ASP A 364 13.95 -8.16 0.46
CA ASP A 364 14.15 -9.57 0.09
C ASP A 364 15.08 -9.79 -1.12
N GLY A 365 15.70 -8.73 -1.63
CA GLY A 365 16.55 -8.76 -2.82
C GLY A 365 15.84 -8.26 -4.09
N VAL A 366 16.20 -8.83 -5.24
CA VAL A 366 15.79 -8.35 -6.57
C VAL A 366 14.54 -9.10 -7.06
N THR A 367 13.53 -8.34 -7.46
CA THR A 367 12.33 -8.83 -8.15
C THR A 367 12.36 -8.37 -9.61
N LEU A 368 12.33 -9.33 -10.54
CA LEU A 368 12.34 -9.09 -11.98
C LEU A 368 11.01 -9.51 -12.59
N ILE A 369 10.43 -8.65 -13.43
CA ILE A 369 9.13 -8.84 -14.06
C ILE A 369 9.28 -9.15 -15.55
N ASP A 370 8.65 -10.23 -15.99
CA ASP A 370 8.56 -10.65 -17.39
C ASP A 370 7.08 -10.96 -17.71
N GLY A 371 6.43 -10.02 -18.39
CA GLY A 371 4.99 -10.03 -18.65
C GLY A 371 4.16 -10.20 -17.36
N ASN A 372 3.42 -11.31 -17.26
CA ASN A 372 2.58 -11.64 -16.10
C ASN A 372 3.28 -12.52 -15.04
N HIS A 373 4.61 -12.67 -15.13
CA HIS A 373 5.39 -13.41 -14.14
C HIS A 373 6.42 -12.50 -13.48
N PHE A 374 6.74 -12.81 -12.23
CA PHE A 374 7.88 -12.25 -11.55
C PHE A 374 8.80 -13.36 -11.03
N TYR A 375 10.06 -13.00 -10.87
CA TYR A 375 11.15 -13.85 -10.41
C TYR A 375 11.88 -13.14 -9.28
N LYS A 376 12.06 -13.82 -8.14
CA LYS A 376 12.79 -13.29 -6.99
C LYS A 376 14.21 -13.86 -6.94
N TYR A 377 15.17 -13.01 -6.60
CA TYR A 377 16.56 -13.35 -6.39
C TYR A 377 17.05 -12.69 -5.11
N GLU A 378 17.72 -13.44 -4.23
CA GLU A 378 18.23 -12.89 -2.96
C GLU A 378 19.32 -11.82 -3.17
N SER A 379 19.96 -11.76 -4.35
CA SER A 379 20.93 -10.72 -4.69
C SER A 379 21.12 -10.54 -6.21
N ILE A 380 21.67 -9.39 -6.61
CA ILE A 380 22.07 -9.10 -8.00
C ILE A 380 23.09 -10.13 -8.51
N MET A 381 24.04 -10.53 -7.67
CA MET A 381 25.04 -11.54 -8.00
C MET A 381 24.39 -12.87 -8.40
N LEU A 382 23.39 -13.33 -7.64
CA LEU A 382 22.64 -14.54 -7.98
C LEU A 382 21.80 -14.35 -9.24
N MET A 383 21.17 -13.19 -9.41
CA MET A 383 20.43 -12.87 -10.64
C MET A 383 21.30 -12.98 -11.89
N VAL A 384 22.50 -12.40 -11.87
CA VAL A 384 23.43 -12.39 -13.01
C VAL A 384 24.09 -13.76 -13.22
N ALA A 385 24.46 -14.45 -12.14
CA ALA A 385 25.15 -15.74 -12.23
C ALA A 385 24.22 -16.93 -12.52
N SER A 386 22.91 -16.78 -12.29
CA SER A 386 21.97 -17.89 -12.45
C SER A 386 21.87 -18.33 -13.91
N LYS A 387 21.95 -19.65 -14.12
CA LYS A 387 21.80 -20.29 -15.43
C LYS A 387 20.37 -20.77 -15.71
N MET A 388 19.49 -20.66 -14.72
CA MET A 388 18.10 -21.10 -14.78
C MET A 388 17.21 -20.04 -14.14
N LEU A 389 16.00 -19.87 -14.68
CA LEU A 389 14.99 -19.04 -14.06
C LEU A 389 14.54 -19.71 -12.74
N PRO A 390 14.46 -18.97 -11.62
CA PRO A 390 13.84 -19.48 -10.40
C PRO A 390 12.35 -19.72 -10.65
N GLU A 391 11.65 -20.24 -9.64
CA GLU A 391 10.22 -20.50 -9.76
C GLU A 391 9.47 -19.23 -10.19
N ALA A 392 8.73 -19.36 -11.30
CA ALA A 392 7.95 -18.26 -11.85
C ALA A 392 6.69 -18.05 -11.00
N HIS A 393 6.57 -16.88 -10.40
CA HIS A 393 5.37 -16.51 -9.66
C HIS A 393 4.47 -15.66 -10.55
N LYS A 394 3.16 -15.80 -10.44
CA LYS A 394 2.23 -14.94 -11.20
C LYS A 394 2.12 -13.59 -10.52
N VAL A 395 2.17 -12.49 -11.27
CA VAL A 395 1.92 -11.14 -10.73
C VAL A 395 0.55 -11.08 -10.03
N LYS A 396 -0.45 -11.82 -10.55
CA LYS A 396 -1.75 -12.03 -9.89
C LYS A 396 -1.66 -12.59 -8.47
N GLN A 397 -0.71 -13.48 -8.22
CA GLN A 397 -0.60 -14.22 -6.97
C GLN A 397 0.08 -13.39 -5.89
N GLN A 398 0.87 -12.35 -6.19
CA GLN A 398 1.33 -11.45 -5.13
C GLN A 398 0.16 -10.63 -4.54
N HIS A 399 -0.83 -10.28 -5.37
CA HIS A 399 -2.12 -9.73 -4.91
C HIS A 399 -3.01 -10.73 -4.15
N GLN A 400 -2.72 -12.04 -4.19
CA GLN A 400 -3.53 -13.09 -3.53
C GLN A 400 -2.79 -13.87 -2.43
N GLN A 401 -1.45 -13.91 -2.43
CA GLN A 401 -0.64 -14.65 -1.47
C GLN A 401 -0.45 -13.85 -0.18
N HIS A 402 -0.49 -12.52 -0.24
CA HIS A 402 -0.74 -11.70 0.95
C HIS A 402 -2.13 -11.98 1.57
N LEU A 403 -3.09 -12.55 0.82
CA LEU A 403 -4.44 -12.87 1.31
C LEU A 403 -4.60 -14.32 1.83
N SER A 404 -3.56 -15.16 1.76
CA SER A 404 -3.69 -16.59 2.09
C SER A 404 -2.60 -17.14 3.02
N GLY A 405 -1.82 -16.27 3.68
CA GLY A 405 -0.85 -16.68 4.70
C GLY A 405 -1.51 -17.08 6.02
N GLY A 406 -2.20 -18.22 6.04
CA GLY A 406 -2.50 -18.97 7.26
C GLY A 406 -1.70 -20.28 7.25
N PRO A 407 -1.16 -20.75 8.37
CA PRO A 407 -0.37 -21.98 8.40
C PRO A 407 -1.27 -23.21 8.14
N GLU A 408 -0.75 -24.17 7.35
CA GLU A 408 -1.22 -25.56 7.37
C GLU A 408 -0.88 -26.25 8.70
#